data_AF-A0A453FP97-F1
#
_entry.id   AF-A0A453FP97-F1
#
_cell.length_a   1.000
_cell.length_b   1.000
_cell.length_c   1.000
_cell.angle_alpha   90.00
_cell.angle_beta   90.00
_cell.angle_gamma   90.00
#
_symmetry.space_group_name_H-M   'P 1'
#
loop_
_entity.id
_entity.type
_entity.pdbx_description
1 polymer ?
#
loop_
_entity_poly.entity_id
_entity_poly.type
_entity_poly.pdbx_seq_one_letter_code
_entity_poly.pdbx_strand_id
1 'polypeptide(L)'
;MPIIHHDISNEIPIHLQRMQYLAFCSLLGLTLCLFWNIIATTAAWIKGAGVVIWLLAIIYFISGVPGAYVLWYRPLYNAMRTESALKFGWFFLLYLIHIIFCIWSAVSPPFPFKGKSIAGFLPAIDVIGSNVIVGIFYFVGFGLFCLEALLSIVVIQVRLRITFFRAFCFLPRERVSF
;
A
#
# COMPACT_ATOMS: atom_id res chain seq x y z
N MET A 1 -9.51 15.83 -20.56
CA MET A 1 -8.41 14.84 -20.59
C MET A 1 -7.10 15.61 -20.59
N PRO A 2 -6.26 15.40 -19.57
CA PRO A 2 -4.89 15.02 -19.86
C PRO A 2 -4.40 13.98 -18.85
N ILE A 3 -4.38 12.72 -19.32
CA ILE A 3 -3.47 11.69 -18.85
C ILE A 3 -2.18 11.98 -19.65
N ILE A 4 -1.01 12.09 -19.02
CA ILE A 4 0.27 12.57 -19.59
C ILE A 4 0.51 14.09 -19.42
N HIS A 5 0.89 14.47 -18.19
CA HIS A 5 2.02 15.36 -17.85
C HIS A 5 2.05 15.50 -16.31
N HIS A 6 2.24 14.38 -15.60
CA HIS A 6 2.64 14.40 -14.20
C HIS A 6 4.17 14.43 -14.20
N ASP A 7 4.74 15.58 -14.52
CA ASP A 7 6.19 15.72 -14.61
C ASP A 7 6.78 15.92 -13.22
N ILE A 8 6.80 14.82 -12.45
CA ILE A 8 7.40 14.74 -11.10
C ILE A 8 8.83 15.30 -11.12
N SER A 9 9.52 15.17 -12.27
CA SER A 9 10.86 15.67 -12.54
C SER A 9 10.98 17.20 -12.47
N ASN A 10 9.94 17.93 -12.90
CA ASN A 10 9.94 19.40 -12.99
C ASN A 10 9.29 20.08 -11.77
N GLU A 11 8.34 19.42 -11.08
CA GLU A 11 7.58 20.04 -9.97
C GLU A 11 8.12 19.73 -8.57
N ILE A 12 8.87 18.64 -8.41
CA ILE A 12 9.39 18.20 -7.11
C ILE A 12 10.93 18.19 -7.19
N PRO A 13 11.65 18.74 -6.21
CA PRO A 13 13.11 18.77 -6.27
C PRO A 13 13.69 17.34 -6.20
N ILE A 14 14.80 17.10 -6.93
CA ILE A 14 15.39 15.75 -7.19
C ILE A 14 15.57 14.88 -5.94
N HIS A 15 15.84 15.50 -4.79
CA HIS A 15 16.08 14.82 -3.52
C HIS A 15 14.80 14.26 -2.88
N LEU A 16 13.62 14.77 -3.26
CA LEU A 16 12.31 14.40 -2.76
C LEU A 16 11.56 13.47 -3.76
N GLN A 17 11.89 13.51 -5.05
CA GLN A 17 11.27 12.69 -6.10
C GLN A 17 11.29 11.19 -5.81
N ARG A 18 12.41 10.65 -5.30
CA ARG A 18 12.53 9.20 -4.99
C ARG A 18 11.43 8.71 -4.05
N MET A 19 11.05 9.52 -3.06
CA MET A 19 10.02 9.16 -2.09
C MET A 19 8.62 9.22 -2.72
N GLN A 20 8.36 10.18 -3.61
CA GLN A 20 7.11 10.26 -4.37
C GLN A 20 6.95 9.06 -5.33
N TYR A 21 8.04 8.64 -6.00
CA TYR A 21 8.02 7.45 -6.85
C TYR A 21 7.72 6.17 -6.06
N LEU A 22 8.36 5.98 -4.90
CA LEU A 22 8.08 4.83 -4.05
C LEU A 22 6.63 4.83 -3.53
N ALA A 23 6.11 6.00 -3.15
CA ALA A 23 4.71 6.15 -2.74
C ALA A 23 3.74 5.89 -3.91
N PHE A 24 4.09 6.29 -5.13
CA PHE A 24 3.33 5.94 -6.32
C PHE A 24 3.37 4.42 -6.59
N CYS A 25 4.52 3.77 -6.40
CA CYS A 25 4.64 2.32 -6.49
C CYS A 25 3.74 1.60 -5.48
N SER A 26 3.61 2.06 -4.23
CA SER A 26 2.66 1.47 -3.27
C SER A 26 1.19 1.69 -3.70
N LEU A 27 0.87 2.84 -4.33
CA LEU A 27 -0.50 3.07 -4.81
C LEU A 27 -0.86 2.08 -5.93
N LEU A 28 0.07 1.87 -6.85
CA LEU A 28 -0.07 0.87 -7.91
C LEU A 28 -0.10 -0.55 -7.35
N GLY A 29 0.78 -0.87 -6.40
CA GLY A 29 0.84 -2.18 -5.77
C GLY A 29 -0.44 -2.53 -5.00
N LEU A 30 -1.01 -1.59 -4.23
CA LEU A 30 -2.35 -1.74 -3.63
C LEU A 30 -3.43 -1.99 -4.68
N THR A 31 -3.40 -1.23 -5.78
CA THR A 31 -4.38 -1.40 -6.89
C THR A 31 -4.28 -2.79 -7.51
N LEU A 32 -3.05 -3.27 -7.74
CA LEU A 32 -2.79 -4.63 -8.24
C LEU A 32 -3.26 -5.70 -7.24
N CYS A 33 -3.01 -5.52 -5.94
CA CYS A 33 -3.47 -6.44 -4.90
C CYS A 33 -5.00 -6.56 -4.89
N LEU A 34 -5.71 -5.42 -4.89
CA LEU A 34 -7.18 -5.40 -4.87
C LEU A 34 -7.77 -5.89 -6.19
N PHE A 35 -7.13 -5.62 -7.32
CA PHE A 35 -7.54 -6.17 -8.62
C PHE A 35 -7.40 -7.70 -8.65
N TRP A 36 -6.27 -8.23 -8.18
CA TRP A 36 -6.07 -9.66 -8.05
C TRP A 36 -7.08 -10.30 -7.08
N ASN A 37 -7.44 -9.59 -6.01
CA ASN A 37 -8.48 -10.03 -5.09
C ASN A 37 -9.85 -10.23 -5.77
N ILE A 38 -10.22 -9.36 -6.73
CA ILE A 38 -11.43 -9.56 -7.55
C ILE A 38 -11.31 -10.83 -8.39
N ILE A 39 -10.16 -11.08 -9.02
CA ILE A 39 -9.93 -12.29 -9.83
C ILE A 39 -10.07 -13.55 -8.95
N ALA A 40 -9.41 -13.56 -7.79
CA ALA A 40 -9.44 -14.69 -6.86
C ALA A 40 -10.86 -14.97 -6.33
N THR A 41 -11.59 -13.93 -5.92
CA THR A 41 -12.98 -14.08 -5.46
C THR A 41 -13.95 -14.43 -6.58
N THR A 42 -13.69 -14.02 -7.83
CA THR A 42 -14.46 -14.45 -9.01
C THR A 42 -14.28 -15.94 -9.25
N ALA A 43 -13.04 -16.45 -9.18
CA ALA A 43 -12.76 -17.87 -9.29
C ALA A 43 -13.44 -18.69 -8.17
N ALA A 44 -13.44 -18.16 -6.94
CA ALA A 44 -14.16 -18.77 -5.82
C ALA A 44 -15.69 -18.77 -6.06
N TRP A 45 -16.25 -17.68 -6.57
CA TRP A 45 -17.69 -17.58 -6.86
C TRP A 45 -18.14 -18.57 -7.94
N ILE A 46 -17.38 -18.71 -9.03
CA ILE A 46 -17.64 -19.70 -10.10
C ILE A 46 -17.63 -21.14 -9.55
N LYS A 47 -16.82 -21.40 -8.52
CA LYS A 47 -16.73 -22.70 -7.83
C LYS A 47 -17.77 -22.89 -6.72
N GLY A 48 -18.77 -22.01 -6.63
CA GLY A 48 -19.89 -22.14 -5.70
C GLY A 48 -19.69 -21.42 -4.36
N ALA A 49 -18.64 -20.60 -4.20
CA ALA A 49 -18.54 -19.73 -3.04
C ALA A 49 -19.60 -18.61 -3.10
N GLY A 50 -20.09 -18.13 -1.95
CA GLY A 50 -21.22 -17.21 -1.91
C GLY A 50 -20.94 -15.86 -2.57
N VAL A 51 -21.89 -15.33 -3.36
CA VAL A 51 -21.79 -14.03 -4.07
C VAL A 51 -21.37 -12.85 -3.20
N VAL A 52 -21.65 -12.91 -1.89
CA VAL A 52 -21.24 -11.90 -0.90
C VAL A 52 -19.73 -11.70 -0.86
N ILE A 53 -18.90 -12.75 -1.01
CA ILE A 53 -17.44 -12.61 -0.99
C ILE A 53 -16.92 -11.84 -2.21
N TRP A 54 -17.59 -12.02 -3.35
CA TRP A 54 -17.27 -11.35 -4.61
C TRP A 54 -17.69 -9.87 -4.57
N LEU A 55 -18.89 -9.57 -4.07
CA LEU A 55 -19.36 -8.19 -3.91
C LEU A 55 -18.46 -7.39 -2.95
N LEU A 56 -18.01 -8.01 -1.85
CA LEU A 56 -17.09 -7.37 -0.92
C LEU A 56 -15.74 -7.03 -1.57
N ALA A 57 -15.23 -7.88 -2.47
CA ALA A 57 -13.99 -7.60 -3.19
C ALA A 57 -14.11 -6.37 -4.11
N ILE A 58 -15.26 -6.19 -4.76
CA ILE A 58 -15.55 -5.00 -5.57
C ILE A 58 -15.61 -3.74 -4.69
N ILE A 59 -16.29 -3.83 -3.54
CA ILE A 59 -16.36 -2.71 -2.58
C ILE A 59 -14.97 -2.33 -2.10
N TYR A 60 -14.10 -3.29 -1.78
CA TYR A 60 -12.72 -3.01 -1.38
C TYR A 60 -11.92 -2.33 -2.50
N PHE A 61 -12.13 -2.71 -3.76
CA PHE A 61 -11.46 -2.04 -4.89
C PHE A 61 -11.95 -0.58 -5.06
N ILE A 62 -13.27 -0.38 -5.06
CA ILE A 62 -13.88 0.95 -5.26
C ILE A 62 -13.61 1.87 -4.08
N SER A 63 -13.51 1.38 -2.85
CA SER A 63 -13.22 2.21 -1.68
C SER A 63 -11.72 2.35 -1.40
N GLY A 64 -10.95 1.27 -1.56
CA GLY A 64 -9.54 1.19 -1.19
C GLY A 64 -8.64 2.04 -2.08
N VAL A 65 -8.84 2.02 -3.40
CA VAL A 65 -8.02 2.79 -4.35
C VAL A 65 -8.22 4.31 -4.18
N PRO A 66 -9.44 4.87 -4.23
CA PRO A 66 -9.63 6.30 -3.99
C PRO A 66 -9.35 6.69 -2.54
N GLY A 67 -9.61 5.82 -1.56
CA GLY A 67 -9.24 6.03 -0.16
C GLY A 67 -7.73 6.24 -0.01
N ALA A 68 -6.91 5.34 -0.57
CA ALA A 68 -5.46 5.46 -0.56
C ALA A 68 -4.96 6.73 -1.27
N TYR A 69 -5.55 7.06 -2.42
CA TYR A 69 -5.20 8.27 -3.17
C TYR A 69 -5.47 9.56 -2.37
N VAL A 70 -6.65 9.67 -1.74
CA VAL A 70 -7.06 10.87 -1.01
C VAL A 70 -6.37 10.97 0.35
N LEU A 71 -6.20 9.86 1.05
CA LEU A 71 -5.68 9.84 2.42
C LEU A 71 -4.18 10.09 2.49
N TRP A 72 -3.37 9.47 1.62
CA TRP A 72 -1.92 9.59 1.75
C TRP A 72 -1.23 10.08 0.47
N TYR A 73 -1.65 9.69 -0.74
CA TYR A 73 -0.94 10.11 -1.97
C TYR A 73 -1.08 11.62 -2.24
N ARG A 74 -2.30 12.15 -2.18
CA ARG A 74 -2.57 13.58 -2.44
C ARG A 74 -1.97 14.50 -1.35
N PRO A 75 -2.10 14.20 -0.05
CA PRO A 75 -1.43 14.98 1.00
C PRO A 75 0.09 14.94 0.89
N LEU A 76 0.65 13.79 0.48
CA LEU A 76 2.08 13.66 0.22
C LEU A 76 2.52 14.58 -0.91
N TYR A 77 1.90 14.48 -2.09
CA TYR A 77 2.23 15.35 -3.23
C TYR A 77 2.15 16.84 -2.85
N ASN A 78 1.12 17.24 -2.11
CA ASN A 78 0.98 18.61 -1.62
C ASN A 78 2.08 18.99 -0.59
N ALA A 79 2.49 18.08 0.29
CA ALA A 79 3.56 18.31 1.26
C ALA A 79 4.91 18.52 0.58
N MET A 80 5.17 17.79 -0.51
CA MET A 80 6.40 17.89 -1.30
C MET A 80 6.51 19.24 -2.02
N ARG A 81 5.38 19.78 -2.49
CA ARG A 81 5.34 21.09 -3.16
C ARG A 81 5.47 22.26 -2.18
N THR A 82 4.94 22.15 -0.96
CA THR A 82 4.92 23.26 0.01
C THR A 82 5.93 23.13 1.14
N GLU A 83 6.82 22.13 1.11
CA GLU A 83 7.80 21.79 2.17
C GLU A 83 7.22 21.76 3.61
N SER A 84 5.93 21.44 3.75
CA SER A 84 5.23 21.57 5.04
C SER A 84 5.41 20.32 5.90
N ALA A 85 6.07 20.48 7.05
CA ALA A 85 6.30 19.39 8.00
C ALA A 85 5.00 18.79 8.58
N LEU A 86 3.95 19.61 8.78
CA LEU A 86 2.66 19.13 9.31
C LEU A 86 1.94 18.21 8.32
N LYS A 87 1.89 18.57 7.04
CA LYS A 87 1.31 17.72 5.99
C LYS A 87 2.11 16.43 5.82
N PHE A 88 3.42 16.49 6.04
CA PHE A 88 4.29 15.33 6.04
C PHE A 88 4.00 14.38 7.22
N GLY A 89 3.76 14.91 8.42
CA GLY A 89 3.31 14.13 9.58
C GLY A 89 1.96 13.45 9.35
N TRP A 90 1.02 14.15 8.71
CA TRP A 90 -0.29 13.59 8.35
C TRP A 90 -0.19 12.42 7.37
N PHE A 91 0.69 12.52 6.37
CA PHE A 91 1.03 11.41 5.48
C PHE A 91 1.52 10.20 6.28
N PHE A 92 2.46 10.38 7.20
CA PHE A 92 3.02 9.27 7.98
C PHE A 92 1.96 8.54 8.80
N LEU A 93 1.07 9.27 9.49
CA LEU A 93 -0.01 8.67 10.30
C LEU A 93 -0.97 7.83 9.45
N LEU A 94 -1.42 8.35 8.30
CA LEU A 94 -2.33 7.63 7.42
C LEU A 94 -1.65 6.49 6.66
N TYR A 95 -0.36 6.62 6.37
CA TYR A 95 0.43 5.57 5.74
C TYR A 95 0.71 4.39 6.70
N LEU A 96 0.83 4.64 8.01
CA LEU A 96 0.87 3.56 9.02
C LEU A 96 -0.43 2.74 9.03
N ILE A 97 -1.59 3.40 8.91
CA ILE A 97 -2.88 2.69 8.79
C ILE A 97 -2.90 1.83 7.53
N HIS A 98 -2.35 2.32 6.41
CA HIS A 98 -2.22 1.54 5.19
C HIS A 98 -1.34 0.30 5.37
N ILE A 99 -0.21 0.40 6.09
CA ILE A 99 0.64 -0.76 6.41
C ILE A 99 -0.11 -1.77 7.28
N ILE A 100 -0.80 -1.30 8.32
CA ILE A 100 -1.63 -2.16 9.17
C ILE A 100 -2.69 -2.87 8.33
N PHE A 101 -3.34 -2.15 7.40
CA PHE A 101 -4.31 -2.74 6.47
C PHE A 101 -3.69 -3.79 5.55
N CYS A 102 -2.47 -3.59 5.04
CA CYS A 102 -1.79 -4.57 4.19
C CYS A 102 -1.42 -5.84 4.98
N ILE A 103 -0.91 -5.69 6.20
CA ILE A 103 -0.60 -6.83 7.09
C ILE A 103 -1.89 -7.57 7.45
N TRP A 104 -2.96 -6.84 7.81
CA TRP A 104 -4.26 -7.41 8.10
C TRP A 104 -4.83 -8.17 6.90
N SER A 105 -4.70 -7.62 5.70
CA SER A 105 -5.15 -8.25 4.45
C SER A 105 -4.33 -9.50 4.10
N ALA A 106 -3.03 -9.50 4.39
CA ALA A 106 -2.16 -10.66 4.20
C ALA A 106 -2.56 -11.83 5.13
N VAL A 107 -2.84 -11.55 6.40
CA VAL A 107 -3.31 -12.57 7.35
C VAL A 107 -4.75 -12.98 7.05
N SER A 108 -5.60 -12.00 6.70
CA SER A 108 -7.05 -12.11 6.49
C SER A 108 -7.75 -12.88 7.62
N PRO A 109 -7.71 -12.38 8.87
CA PRO A 109 -8.45 -12.99 9.97
C PRO A 109 -9.96 -13.01 9.67
N PRO A 110 -10.70 -14.03 10.14
CA PRO A 110 -12.12 -14.24 9.80
C PRO A 110 -13.09 -13.23 10.43
N PHE A 111 -12.58 -12.17 11.07
CA PHE A 111 -13.35 -11.13 11.76
C PHE A 111 -13.02 -9.77 11.11
N PRO A 112 -13.95 -8.81 10.88
CA PRO A 112 -15.40 -8.77 11.15
C PRO A 112 -16.32 -9.11 9.94
N PHE A 113 -15.77 -9.47 8.77
CA PHE A 113 -16.54 -9.87 7.59
C PHE A 113 -16.19 -11.31 7.18
N LYS A 114 -17.11 -12.01 6.49
CA LYS A 114 -16.93 -13.41 6.01
C LYS A 114 -15.48 -13.61 5.53
N GLY A 115 -14.70 -14.42 6.25
CA GLY A 115 -13.24 -14.52 6.16
C GLY A 115 -12.61 -14.97 4.84
N LYS A 116 -13.34 -14.92 3.72
CA LYS A 116 -12.94 -15.31 2.36
C LYS A 116 -12.99 -14.16 1.35
N SER A 117 -13.35 -12.95 1.78
CA SER A 117 -13.48 -11.78 0.90
C SER A 117 -12.14 -11.15 0.50
N ILE A 118 -11.07 -11.46 1.23
CA ILE A 118 -9.69 -11.03 0.94
C ILE A 118 -8.83 -12.26 0.71
N ALA A 119 -8.00 -12.23 -0.34
CA ALA A 119 -7.04 -13.26 -0.70
C ALA A 119 -5.81 -13.24 0.22
N GLY A 120 -6.02 -13.58 1.50
CA GLY A 120 -4.96 -13.75 2.49
C GLY A 120 -4.62 -15.22 2.78
N PHE A 121 -3.68 -15.43 3.70
CA PHE A 121 -3.17 -16.75 4.07
C PHE A 121 -4.25 -17.67 4.64
N LEU A 122 -5.06 -17.19 5.59
CA LEU A 122 -6.11 -17.99 6.24
C LEU A 122 -7.20 -18.49 5.27
N PRO A 123 -7.76 -17.66 4.36
CA PRO A 123 -8.68 -18.17 3.36
C PRO A 123 -8.01 -19.04 2.29
N ALA A 124 -6.72 -18.85 1.99
CA ALA A 124 -6.00 -19.71 1.06
C ALA A 124 -5.95 -21.17 1.55
N ILE A 125 -5.64 -21.39 2.83
CA ILE A 125 -5.60 -22.73 3.44
C ILE A 125 -6.99 -23.35 3.61
N ASP A 126 -8.04 -22.55 3.80
CA ASP A 126 -9.40 -23.06 3.91
C ASP A 126 -9.94 -23.50 2.53
N VAL A 127 -9.63 -22.75 1.48
CA VAL A 127 -10.14 -23.02 0.13
C VAL A 127 -9.35 -24.12 -0.56
N ILE A 128 -8.05 -24.31 -0.28
CA ILE A 128 -7.23 -25.34 -0.93
C ILE A 128 -7.76 -26.76 -0.70
N GLY A 129 -8.39 -27.02 0.46
CA GLY A 129 -9.01 -28.31 0.76
C GLY A 129 -10.25 -28.63 -0.09
N SER A 130 -10.86 -27.60 -0.69
CA SER A 130 -12.03 -27.76 -1.57
C SER A 130 -11.66 -27.69 -3.05
N ASN A 131 -10.82 -26.72 -3.44
CA ASN A 131 -10.43 -26.47 -4.81
C ASN A 131 -9.00 -25.92 -4.85
N VAL A 132 -8.05 -26.78 -5.22
CA VAL A 132 -6.62 -26.42 -5.28
C VAL A 132 -6.37 -25.19 -6.16
N ILE A 133 -7.07 -25.09 -7.30
CA ILE A 133 -6.94 -23.97 -8.24
C ILE A 133 -7.29 -22.64 -7.56
N VAL A 134 -8.42 -22.58 -6.84
CA VAL A 134 -8.84 -21.36 -6.13
C VAL A 134 -7.88 -21.05 -4.98
N GLY A 135 -7.38 -22.09 -4.27
CA GLY A 135 -6.33 -21.93 -3.27
C GLY A 135 -5.07 -21.25 -3.82
N ILE A 136 -4.59 -21.66 -5.01
CA ILE A 136 -3.42 -21.04 -5.67
C ILE A 136 -3.68 -19.56 -5.96
N PHE A 137 -4.86 -19.19 -6.48
CA PHE A 137 -5.21 -17.79 -6.70
C PHE A 137 -5.15 -16.96 -5.41
N TYR A 138 -5.60 -17.53 -4.29
CA TYR A 138 -5.53 -16.88 -2.98
C TYR A 138 -4.09 -16.76 -2.46
N PHE A 139 -3.23 -17.76 -2.69
CA PHE A 139 -1.80 -17.69 -2.36
C PHE A 139 -1.04 -16.62 -3.15
N VAL A 140 -1.37 -16.41 -4.42
CA VAL A 140 -0.81 -15.31 -5.20
C VAL A 140 -1.24 -13.96 -4.61
N GLY A 141 -2.50 -13.82 -4.21
CA GLY A 141 -2.99 -12.64 -3.50
C GLY A 141 -2.21 -12.37 -2.21
N PHE A 142 -1.98 -13.40 -1.41
CA PHE A 142 -1.15 -13.31 -0.19
C PHE A 142 0.27 -12.80 -0.51
N GLY A 143 0.91 -13.35 -1.55
CA GLY A 143 2.24 -12.91 -1.98
C GLY A 143 2.27 -11.44 -2.40
N LEU A 144 1.24 -10.97 -3.11
CA LEU A 144 1.11 -9.56 -3.50
C LEU A 144 0.94 -8.64 -2.28
N PHE A 145 0.09 -9.00 -1.31
CA PHE A 145 -0.05 -8.24 -0.07
C PHE A 145 1.22 -8.21 0.78
N CYS A 146 1.99 -9.30 0.80
CA CYS A 146 3.31 -9.33 1.44
C CYS A 146 4.31 -8.40 0.75
N LEU A 147 4.35 -8.41 -0.59
CA LEU A 147 5.22 -7.53 -1.36
C LEU A 147 4.86 -6.06 -1.11
N GLU A 148 3.57 -5.75 -1.07
CA GLU A 148 3.06 -4.40 -0.81
C GLU A 148 3.43 -3.90 0.61
N ALA A 149 3.32 -4.78 1.61
CA ALA A 149 3.75 -4.47 2.98
C ALA A 149 5.26 -4.20 3.04
N LEU A 150 6.09 -4.99 2.35
CA LEU A 150 7.53 -4.78 2.27
C LEU A 150 7.89 -3.46 1.58
N LEU A 151 7.25 -3.16 0.45
CA LEU A 151 7.44 -1.91 -0.26
C LEU A 151 7.07 -0.69 0.62
N SER A 152 5.97 -0.80 1.36
CA SER A 152 5.54 0.25 2.29
C SER A 152 6.53 0.46 3.45
N ILE A 153 7.15 -0.60 3.96
CA ILE A 153 8.21 -0.49 4.97
C ILE A 153 9.44 0.23 4.38
N VAL A 154 9.84 -0.09 3.14
CA VAL A 154 10.95 0.58 2.45
C VAL A 154 10.69 2.08 2.30
N VAL A 155 9.46 2.49 1.99
CA VAL A 155 9.08 3.91 1.86
C VAL A 155 9.34 4.67 3.18
N ILE A 156 8.94 4.09 4.32
CA ILE A 156 9.18 4.69 5.64
C ILE A 156 10.67 4.73 5.98
N GLN A 157 11.41 3.65 5.70
CA GLN A 157 12.86 3.57 5.98
C GLN A 157 13.65 4.61 5.19
N VAL A 158 13.33 4.81 3.91
CA VAL A 158 13.96 5.83 3.06
C VAL A 158 13.73 7.21 3.66
N ARG A 159 12.54 7.50 4.19
CA ARG A 159 12.29 8.79 4.84
C ARG A 159 13.08 8.97 6.13
N LEU A 160 13.07 7.98 7.02
CA LEU A 160 13.81 8.06 8.28
C LEU A 160 15.30 8.32 8.02
N ARG A 161 15.87 7.70 6.99
CA ARG A 161 17.26 7.94 6.56
C ARG A 161 17.50 9.39 6.12
N ILE A 162 16.60 9.99 5.35
CA ILE A 162 16.72 11.39 4.89
C ILE A 162 16.63 12.37 6.08
N THR A 163 15.69 12.14 7.00
CA THR A 163 15.55 12.96 8.22
C THR A 163 16.78 12.85 9.12
N PHE A 164 17.31 11.63 9.32
CA PHE A 164 18.50 11.40 10.14
C PHE A 164 19.76 12.04 9.53
N PHE A 165 19.91 11.97 8.20
CA PHE A 165 21.02 12.62 7.50
C PHE A 165 20.95 14.16 7.60
N ARG A 166 19.75 14.75 7.49
CA ARG A 166 19.55 16.20 7.74
C ARG A 166 19.85 16.59 9.19
N ALA A 167 19.46 15.77 10.17
CA ALA A 167 19.78 16.02 11.58
C ALA A 167 21.29 15.98 11.87
N PHE A 168 22.03 15.07 11.21
CA PHE A 168 23.49 14.97 11.37
C PHE A 168 24.23 16.11 10.66
N CYS A 169 23.72 16.60 9.53
CA CYS A 169 24.32 17.71 8.79
C CYS A 169 24.10 19.09 9.45
N PHE A 170 23.15 19.20 10.39
CA PHE A 170 22.88 20.38 11.21
C PHE A 170 23.54 20.33 12.59
N LEU A 171 24.31 19.28 12.92
CA LEU A 171 25.21 19.36 14.06
C LEU A 171 26.32 20.38 13.72
N PRO A 172 26.49 21.45 14.50
CA PRO A 172 27.64 22.32 14.32
C PRO A 172 28.89 21.45 14.43
N ARG A 173 29.77 21.58 13.44
CA ARG A 173 31.12 21.04 13.47
C ARG A 173 31.89 21.79 14.57
N GLU A 174 31.56 21.57 15.83
CA GLU A 174 32.33 22.10 16.94
C GLU A 174 33.66 21.36 17.02
N ARG A 175 34.72 22.10 16.69
CA ARG A 175 36.09 22.00 17.22
C ARG A 175 36.69 20.59 17.33
N VAL A 176 37.30 20.15 16.23
CA VAL A 176 38.54 19.36 16.30
C VAL A 176 39.64 20.21 15.68
N SER A 177 40.22 21.08 16.49
CA SER A 177 41.49 21.75 16.22
C SER A 177 42.34 21.50 17.46
N PHE A 178 43.19 20.48 17.34
CA PHE A 178 44.33 20.24 18.22
C PHE A 178 45.36 21.38 18.07
#